data_AF-A0A7J4I6P4-F1
#
_entry.id   AF-A0A7J4I6P4-F1
#
_cell.length_a   1.000
_cell.length_b   1.000
_cell.length_c   1.000
_cell.angle_alpha   90.00
_cell.angle_beta   90.00
_cell.angle_gamma   90.00
#
_symmetry.space_group_name_H-M   'P 1'
#
loop_
_entity.id
_entity.type
_entity.pdbx_description
1 polymer ?
#
loop_
_entity_poly.entity_id
_entity_poly.type
_entity_poly.pdbx_seq_one_letter_code
_entity_poly.pdbx_strand_id
1 'polypeptide(L)' 'MLSLLAFERIAKKYGVKRISREALEETREVIEELGLEMAEKAVKASRFAGRKTLMEEDIKFVTEKRE' A
#
# COMPACT_ATOMS: atom_id res chain seq x y z
N MET A 1 9.05 5.54 5.15
CA MET A 1 7.80 5.97 5.81
C MET A 1 7.04 6.92 4.89
N LEU A 2 5.78 6.58 4.61
CA LEU A 2 4.84 7.35 3.80
C LEU A 2 4.51 8.69 4.47
N SER A 3 4.20 9.70 3.65
CA SER A 3 3.97 11.07 4.10
C SER A 3 2.60 11.23 4.78
N LEU A 4 2.58 11.83 5.97
CA LEU A 4 1.33 12.21 6.66
C LEU A 4 0.45 13.15 5.82
N LEU A 5 1.06 14.02 5.01
CA LEU A 5 0.34 14.94 4.13
C LEU A 5 -0.44 14.19 3.03
N ALA A 6 0.06 13.04 2.57
CA ALA A 6 -0.66 12.22 1.60
C ALA A 6 -1.95 11.67 2.22
N PHE A 7 -1.87 11.15 3.44
CA PHE A 7 -3.04 10.67 4.18
C PHE A 7 -4.03 11.79 4.51
N GLU A 8 -3.54 12.98 4.87
CA GLU A 8 -4.39 14.15 5.11
C GLU A 8 -5.17 14.56 3.85
N ARG A 9 -4.50 14.57 2.69
CA ARG A 9 -5.15 14.88 1.39
C ARG A 9 -6.22 13.84 1.03
N ILE A 10 -5.95 12.55 1.24
CA ILE A 10 -6.91 11.47 1.04
C ILE A 10 -8.11 11.68 1.97
N ALA A 11 -7.89 11.87 3.26
CA ALA A 11 -8.96 12.09 4.24
C ALA A 11 -9.84 13.31 3.88
N LYS A 12 -9.23 14.43 3.50
CA LYS A 12 -9.94 15.64 3.05
C LYS A 12 -10.78 15.39 1.80
N LYS A 13 -10.30 14.57 0.85
CA LYS A 13 -11.07 14.18 -0.34
C LYS A 13 -12.35 13.41 0.02
N TYR A 14 -12.36 12.69 1.13
CA TYR A 14 -13.53 12.01 1.68
C TYR A 14 -14.37 12.86 2.66
N GLY A 15 -14.11 14.17 2.73
CA GLY A 15 -14.92 15.10 3.52
C GLY A 15 -14.47 15.32 4.96
N VAL A 16 -13.33 14.75 5.36
CA VAL A 16 -12.76 14.99 6.70
C VAL A 16 -12.25 16.44 6.80
N LYS A 17 -12.90 17.25 7.63
CA LYS A 17 -12.55 18.68 7.81
C LYS A 17 -11.29 18.89 8.66
N ARG A 18 -11.12 18.08 9.71
CA ARG A 18 -9.99 18.10 10.65
C ARG A 18 -9.61 16.66 10.97
N ILE A 19 -8.32 16.39 11.01
CA ILE A 19 -7.75 15.09 11.37
C ILE A 19 -6.59 15.35 12.33
N SER A 20 -6.48 14.57 13.40
CA SER A 20 -5.38 14.72 14.36
C SER A 20 -4.09 14.15 13.77
N ARG A 21 -2.95 14.55 14.33
CA ARG A 21 -1.66 14.04 13.90
C ARG A 21 -1.54 12.55 14.19
N GLU A 22 -2.01 12.12 15.36
CA GLU A 22 -1.98 10.74 15.83
C GLU A 22 -2.80 9.84 14.89
N ALA A 23 -3.96 10.30 14.42
CA ALA A 23 -4.77 9.55 13.46
C ALA A 23 -4.07 9.40 12.10
N LEU A 24 -3.29 10.40 11.67
CA LEU A 24 -2.48 10.30 10.45
C LEU A 24 -1.31 9.32 10.64
N GLU A 25 -0.68 9.32 11.81
CA GLU A 25 0.43 8.42 12.15
C GLU A 25 -0.05 6.96 12.21
N GLU A 26 -1.18 6.70 12.85
CA GLU A 26 -1.84 5.39 12.88
C GLU A 26 -2.21 4.91 11.46
N THR A 27 -2.81 5.78 10.66
CA THR A 27 -3.18 5.45 9.26
C THR A 27 -1.95 5.06 8.45
N ARG A 28 -0.84 5.79 8.63
CA ARG A 28 0.43 5.50 7.95
C ARG A 28 0.95 4.13 8.35
N GLU A 29 0.95 3.80 9.64
CA GLU A 29 1.46 2.53 10.16
C GLU A 29 0.69 1.34 9.57
N VAL A 30 -0.63 1.38 9.63
CA VAL A 30 -1.49 0.33 9.05
C VAL A 30 -1.23 0.16 7.54
N ILE A 31 -1.12 1.26 6.79
CA ILE A 31 -0.91 1.18 5.34
C ILE A 31 0.51 0.69 4.99
N GLU A 32 1.52 1.05 5.79
CA GLU A 32 2.87 0.53 5.62
C GLU A 32 2.94 -0.97 5.87
N GLU A 33 2.29 -1.46 6.92
CA GLU A 33 2.20 -2.89 7.21
C GLU A 33 1.55 -3.65 6.05
N LEU A 34 0.39 -3.20 5.58
CA LEU A 34 -0.29 -3.78 4.41
C LEU A 34 0.58 -3.74 3.15
N GLY A 35 1.30 -2.64 2.94
CA GLY A 35 2.23 -2.48 1.81
C GLY A 35 3.41 -3.46 1.87
N LEU A 36 3.96 -3.69 3.06
CA LEU A 36 5.04 -4.64 3.28
C LEU A 36 4.59 -6.09 3.04
N GLU A 37 3.43 -6.47 3.57
CA GLU A 37 2.85 -7.80 3.31
C GLU A 37 2.60 -8.05 1.82
N MET A 38 2.05 -7.05 1.12
CA MET A 38 1.83 -7.13 -0.32
C MET A 38 3.15 -7.24 -1.09
N ALA A 39 4.16 -6.45 -0.73
CA ALA A 39 5.48 -6.48 -1.37
C ALA A 39 6.15 -7.84 -1.18
N GLU A 40 6.07 -8.43 0.01
CA GLU A 40 6.62 -9.76 0.28
C GLU A 40 5.95 -10.82 -0.61
N LYS A 41 4.62 -10.83 -0.69
CA LYS A 41 3.87 -11.77 -1.53
C LYS A 41 4.22 -11.58 -3.01
N ALA A 42 4.30 -10.34 -3.48
CA ALA A 42 4.59 -10.05 -4.88
C ALA A 42 6.02 -10.46 -5.28
N VAL A 43 7.01 -10.22 -4.41
CA VAL A 43 8.39 -10.68 -4.62
C VAL A 43 8.48 -12.21 -4.63
N LYS A 44 7.72 -12.90 -3.78
CA LYS A 44 7.62 -14.37 -3.84
C LYS A 44 7.04 -14.82 -5.18
N ALA A 45 5.94 -14.21 -5.64
CA ALA A 45 5.32 -14.51 -6.92
C ALA A 45 6.29 -14.33 -8.10
N SER A 46 7.02 -13.20 -8.14
CA SER A 46 8.00 -12.93 -9.21
C SER A 46 9.11 -13.98 -9.23
N ARG A 47 9.59 -14.40 -8.06
CA ARG A 47 10.60 -15.45 -7.92
C ARG A 47 10.09 -16.82 -8.35
N PHE A 48 8.84 -17.17 -8.03
CA PHE A 48 8.21 -18.40 -8.51
C PHE A 48 8.08 -18.41 -10.04
N ALA A 49 7.84 -17.26 -10.66
CA ALA A 49 7.86 -17.09 -12.11
C ALA A 49 9.29 -17.07 -12.72
N GLY A 50 10.34 -17.27 -11.92
CA GLY A 50 11.74 -17.25 -12.38
C GLY A 50 12.29 -15.87 -12.72
N ARG A 51 11.55 -14.79 -12.40
CA ARG A 51 11.94 -13.41 -12.70
C ARG A 51 12.65 -12.76 -11.52
N LYS A 52 13.66 -11.95 -11.82
CA LYS A 52 14.31 -11.05 -10.85
C LYS A 52 13.64 -9.68 -10.78
N THR A 53 12.97 -9.28 -11.86
CA THR A 53 12.23 -8.02 -11.96
C THR A 53 10.79 -8.26 -11.50
N LEU A 54 10.31 -7.43 -10.56
CA LEU A 54 8.92 -7.38 -10.13
C LEU A 54 8.09 -6.70 -11.22
N MET A 55 7.08 -7.39 -11.75
CA MET A 55 6.23 -6.93 -12.85
C MET A 55 4.83 -6.62 -12.33
N GLU A 56 4.06 -5.87 -13.13
CA GLU A 56 2.66 -5.55 -12.79
C GLU A 56 1.81 -6.79 -12.53
N GLU A 57 2.04 -7.87 -13.28
CA GLU A 57 1.35 -9.15 -13.12
C GLU A 57 1.54 -9.76 -11.73
N ASP A 58 2.69 -9.55 -11.07
CA ASP A 58 2.93 -10.04 -9.71
C ASP A 58 2.06 -9.30 -8.70
N ILE A 59 1.91 -7.98 -8.88
CA ILE A 59 1.05 -7.14 -8.04
C ILE A 59 -0.42 -7.49 -8.25
N LYS A 60 -0.84 -7.63 -9.51
CA LYS A 60 -2.22 -8.03 -9.85
C LYS A 60 -2.56 -9.41 -9.27
N PHE A 61 -1.62 -10.36 -9.35
CA PHE A 61 -1.78 -11.71 -8.81
C PHE A 61 -2.05 -11.69 -7.30
N VAL A 62 -1.26 -10.93 -6.53
CA VAL A 62 -1.39 -10.94 -5.05
C VAL A 62 -2.48 -10.02 -4.52
N THR A 63 -2.98 -9.09 -5.33
CA THR A 63 -4.09 -8.19 -4.96
C THR A 63 -5.45 -8.68 -5.45
N GLU A 64 -5.50 -9.85 -6.10
CA GLU A 64 -6.70 -10.43 -6.72
C GLU A 64 -7.46 -9.45 -7.64
N LYS A 65 -6.77 -8.43 -8.17
CA LYS A 65 -7.33 -7.53 -9.18
C LYS A 65 -7.37 -8.29 -10.51
N ARG A 66 -8.46 -9.00 -10.73
CA ARG A 66 -8.84 -9.51 -12.05
C ARG A 66 -9.57 -8.38 -12.78
N GLU A 67 -8.92 -7.80 -13.78
CA GLU A 67 -9.60 -7.03 -14.83
C GLU A 67 -10.24 -8.00 -15.83
#